data_AF-A0AAV4PWE9-F1
#
_entry.id   AF-A0AAV4PWE9-F1
#
_cell.length_a   1.000
_cell.length_b   1.000
_cell.length_c   1.000
_cell.angle_alpha   90.00
_cell.angle_beta   90.00
_cell.angle_gamma   90.00
#
_symmetry.space_group_name_H-M   'P 1'
#
loop_
_entity.id
_entity.type
_entity.pdbx_description
1 polymer ?
#
loop_
_entity_poly.entity_id
_entity_poly.type
_entity_poly.pdbx_seq_one_letter_code
_entity_poly.pdbx_strand_id
1 'polypeptide(L)'
;MSCPVSVVSVHQLASVIRNRMEHVLIIDSRSFIEHNTCHIAASVNVCCSKIVKRRLQQDKLSVTELLIHTCHCDVNEDLEVVVYDQATENVEKLIRG
;
A
#
# COMPACT_ATOMS: atom_id res chain seq x y z
N MET A 1 1.65 14.08 13.72
CA MET A 1 2.74 14.28 12.74
C MET A 1 2.20 13.87 11.39
N SER A 2 2.27 14.72 10.37
CA SER A 2 1.89 14.34 9.01
C SER A 2 3.05 13.60 8.37
N CYS A 3 2.90 12.30 8.07
CA CYS A 3 3.85 11.65 7.16
C CYS A 3 3.74 12.33 5.79
N PRO A 4 4.85 12.80 5.20
CA PRO A 4 4.81 13.40 3.87
C PRO A 4 4.43 12.33 2.85
N VAL A 5 3.31 12.52 2.16
CA VAL A 5 2.88 11.67 1.05
C VAL A 5 3.39 12.27 -0.25
N SER A 6 4.04 11.47 -1.09
CA SER A 6 4.57 11.91 -2.38
C SER A 6 4.31 10.88 -3.48
N VAL A 7 4.41 11.31 -4.75
CA VAL A 7 4.28 10.43 -5.91
C VAL A 7 5.62 9.74 -6.18
N VAL A 8 5.57 8.44 -6.45
CA VAL A 8 6.71 7.65 -6.91
C VAL A 8 6.51 7.30 -8.38
N SER A 9 7.50 7.61 -9.23
CA SER A 9 7.47 7.22 -10.64
C SER A 9 7.72 5.72 -10.83
N VAL A 10 7.24 5.18 -11.96
CA VAL A 10 7.48 3.78 -12.34
C VAL A 10 8.97 3.42 -12.41
N HIS A 11 9.84 4.37 -12.78
CA HIS A 11 11.28 4.14 -12.85
C HIS A 11 11.93 4.06 -11.47
N GLN A 12 11.48 4.89 -10.52
CA GLN A 12 11.92 4.83 -9.13
C GLN A 12 11.50 3.51 -8.50
N LEU A 13 10.23 3.11 -8.65
CA LEU A 13 9.74 1.84 -8.12
C LEU A 13 10.47 0.63 -8.73
N ALA A 14 10.73 0.65 -10.04
CA ALA A 14 11.51 -0.41 -10.68
C ALA A 14 12.95 -0.49 -10.14
N SER A 15 13.55 0.65 -9.75
CA SER A 15 14.86 0.67 -9.10
C SER A 15 14.83 0.02 -7.72
N VAL A 16 13.81 0.35 -6.91
CA VAL A 16 13.59 -0.26 -5.58
C VAL A 16 13.51 -1.79 -5.69
N ILE A 17 12.70 -2.29 -6.63
CA ILE A 17 12.51 -3.73 -6.84
C ILE A 17 13.82 -4.41 -7.28
N ARG A 18 14.53 -3.83 -8.25
CA ARG A 18 15.79 -4.40 -8.75
C ARG A 18 16.88 -4.45 -7.69
N ASN A 19 16.95 -3.44 -6.83
CA ASN A 19 17.96 -3.34 -5.78
C ASN A 19 17.58 -4.10 -4.50
N ARG A 20 16.40 -4.73 -4.44
CA ARG A 20 15.89 -5.47 -3.27
C ARG A 20 15.99 -4.68 -1.98
N MET A 21 15.49 -3.44 -1.98
CA MET A 21 15.47 -2.62 -0.77
C MET A 21 14.51 -3.23 0.25
N GLU A 22 15.06 -3.89 1.27
CA GLU A 22 14.29 -4.68 2.27
C GLU A 22 13.38 -3.83 3.16
N HIS A 23 13.54 -2.51 3.16
CA HIS A 23 12.74 -1.55 3.93
C HIS A 23 11.55 -0.97 3.15
N VAL A 24 11.26 -1.45 1.93
CA VAL A 24 10.13 -0.95 1.14
C VAL A 24 9.02 -2.00 1.05
N LEU A 25 7.85 -1.67 1.60
CA LEU A 25 6.62 -2.43 1.43
C LEU A 25 5.82 -1.90 0.23
N ILE A 26 5.56 -2.78 -0.74
CA ILE A 26 4.74 -2.45 -1.91
C ILE A 26 3.33 -2.98 -1.67
N ILE A 27 2.33 -2.09 -1.69
CA ILE A 27 0.93 -2.40 -1.45
C ILE A 27 0.13 -2.27 -2.75
N ASP A 28 -0.56 -3.34 -3.13
CA ASP A 28 -1.56 -3.37 -4.19
C ASP A 28 -2.95 -3.13 -3.59
N SER A 29 -3.57 -2.00 -3.87
CA SER A 29 -4.90 -1.66 -3.36
C SER A 29 -6.05 -2.06 -4.29
N ARG A 30 -5.77 -2.78 -5.39
CA ARG A 30 -6.79 -3.24 -6.35
C ARG A 30 -7.58 -4.40 -5.79
N SER A 31 -8.62 -4.81 -6.52
CA SER A 31 -9.42 -5.98 -6.13
C SER A 31 -8.57 -7.25 -6.14
N PHE A 32 -8.97 -8.24 -5.32
CA PHE A 32 -8.34 -9.56 -5.29
C PHE A 32 -8.23 -10.20 -6.68
N ILE A 33 -9.24 -10.01 -7.53
CA ILE A 33 -9.25 -10.57 -8.89
C ILE A 33 -8.18 -9.91 -9.76
N GLU A 34 -8.07 -8.58 -9.74
CA GLU A 34 -7.06 -7.85 -10.50
C GLU A 34 -5.64 -8.21 -10.04
N HIS A 35 -5.42 -8.27 -8.73
CA HIS A 35 -4.14 -8.66 -8.14
C HIS A 35 -3.71 -10.07 -8.54
N ASN A 36 -4.62 -11.04 -8.48
CA ASN A 36 -4.32 -12.42 -8.86
C ASN A 36 -4.18 -12.62 -10.37
N THR A 37 -4.76 -11.73 -11.17
CA THR A 37 -4.55 -11.74 -12.63
C THR A 37 -3.10 -11.36 -12.95
N CYS A 38 -2.61 -10.28 -12.34
CA CYS A 38 -1.21 -9.88 -12.36
C CYS A 38 -0.93 -8.82 -11.29
N HIS A 39 0.29 -8.75 -10.78
CA HIS A 39 0.70 -7.72 -9.83
C HIS A 39 2.21 -7.47 -9.90
N ILE A 40 2.68 -6.40 -9.26
CA ILE A 40 4.10 -6.07 -9.16
C ILE A 40 4.77 -7.11 -8.25
N ALA A 41 5.92 -7.64 -8.65
CA ALA A 41 6.63 -8.65 -7.85
C ALA A 41 6.82 -8.20 -6.39
N ALA A 42 6.55 -9.11 -5.45
CA ALA A 42 6.60 -8.89 -4.00
C ALA A 42 5.58 -7.87 -3.43
N SER A 43 4.63 -7.37 -4.23
CA SER A 43 3.53 -6.56 -3.69
C SER A 43 2.57 -7.39 -2.85
N VAL A 44 2.08 -6.83 -1.75
CA VAL A 44 1.04 -7.43 -0.93
C VAL A 44 -0.30 -6.77 -1.25
N ASN A 45 -1.34 -7.58 -1.50
CA ASN A 45 -2.67 -7.05 -1.73
C ASN A 45 -3.38 -6.70 -0.42
N VAL A 46 -3.68 -5.42 -0.24
CA VAL A 46 -4.51 -4.93 0.86
C VAL A 46 -5.87 -4.56 0.29
N CYS A 47 -6.71 -5.58 0.10
CA CYS A 47 -8.07 -5.44 -0.40
C CYS A 47 -8.87 -4.40 0.41
N CYS A 48 -9.22 -3.28 -0.23
CA CYS A 48 -10.07 -2.27 0.38
C CYS A 48 -11.54 -2.72 0.38
N SER A 49 -11.92 -3.55 1.36
CA SER A 49 -13.34 -3.88 1.59
C SER A 49 -14.07 -2.71 2.26
N LYS A 50 -15.37 -2.56 1.98
CA LYS A 50 -16.23 -1.55 2.63
C LYS A 50 -16.18 -1.64 4.17
N ILE A 51 -16.04 -2.84 4.72
CA ILE A 51 -15.99 -3.08 6.16
C ILE A 51 -14.66 -2.61 6.74
N VAL A 52 -13.53 -2.98 6.12
CA VAL A 52 -12.20 -2.56 6.57
C VAL A 52 -12.08 -1.04 6.51
N LYS A 53 -12.50 -0.41 5.41
CA LYS A 53 -12.53 1.05 5.28
C LYS A 53 -13.32 1.72 6.39
N ARG A 54 -14.54 1.25 6.67
CA ARG A 54 -15.37 1.78 7.74
C ARG A 54 -14.72 1.62 9.11
N ARG A 55 -14.06 0.48 9.39
CA ARG A 55 -13.37 0.27 10.67
C ARG A 55 -12.15 1.20 10.83
N LEU A 56 -11.38 1.42 9.75
CA LEU A 56 -10.29 2.39 9.73
C LEU A 56 -10.80 3.81 10.01
N GLN A 57 -11.89 4.23 9.35
CA GLN A 57 -12.48 5.57 9.51
C GLN A 57 -13.16 5.78 10.88
N GLN A 58 -13.54 4.72 11.58
CA GLN A 58 -14.15 4.77 12.91
C GLN A 58 -13.14 4.53 14.05
N ASP A 59 -11.84 4.48 13.74
CA ASP A 59 -10.76 4.16 14.66
C ASP A 59 -10.98 2.82 15.40
N LYS A 60 -11.60 1.84 14.72
CA LYS A 60 -11.86 0.46 15.22
C LYS A 60 -10.88 -0.58 14.68
N LEU A 61 -9.96 -0.14 13.83
CA LEU A 61 -8.85 -0.89 13.27
C LEU A 61 -7.79 0.14 12.92
N SER A 62 -6.55 -0.05 13.34
CA SER A 62 -5.43 0.79 12.92
C SER A 62 -4.82 0.29 11.61
N VAL A 63 -4.13 1.17 10.90
CA VAL A 63 -3.36 0.79 9.69
C VAL A 63 -2.26 -0.22 10.06
N THR A 64 -1.57 -0.03 11.18
CA THR A 64 -0.54 -0.96 11.67
C THR A 64 -1.10 -2.36 11.90
N GLU A 65 -2.23 -2.50 12.58
CA GLU A 65 -2.89 -3.80 12.79
C GLU A 65 -3.28 -4.45 11.47
N LEU A 66 -3.85 -3.67 10.53
CA LEU A 66 -4.22 -4.18 9.22
C LEU A 66 -3.00 -4.72 8.47
N LEU A 67 -1.89 -3.98 8.47
CA LEU A 67 -0.65 -4.36 7.78
C LEU A 67 0.01 -5.59 8.42
N ILE A 68 0.10 -5.66 9.74
CA ILE A 68 0.62 -6.86 10.45
C ILE A 68 -0.20 -8.10 10.06
N HIS A 69 -1.53 -7.99 10.04
CA HIS A 69 -2.40 -9.11 9.67
C HIS A 69 -2.32 -9.49 8.20
N THR A 70 -2.16 -8.53 7.29
CA THR A 70 -2.24 -8.77 5.84
C THR A 70 -0.89 -9.11 5.24
N CYS A 71 0.17 -8.44 5.68
CA CYS A 71 1.51 -8.55 5.13
C CYS A 71 2.39 -9.53 5.90
N HIS A 72 1.94 -9.97 7.10
CA HIS A 72 2.72 -10.83 7.99
C HIS A 72 4.16 -10.29 8.23
N CYS A 73 4.31 -8.96 8.26
CA CYS A 73 5.58 -8.27 8.44
C CYS A 73 5.56 -7.37 9.68
N ASP A 74 6.73 -7.19 10.29
CA ASP A 74 6.92 -6.21 11.36
C ASP A 74 6.87 -4.81 10.78
N VAL A 75 5.81 -4.07 11.12
CA VAL A 75 5.64 -2.67 10.72
C VAL A 75 6.34 -1.80 11.75
N ASN A 76 7.42 -1.15 11.35
CA ASN A 76 8.16 -0.19 12.17
C ASN A 76 8.16 1.21 11.50
N GLU A 77 8.68 2.22 12.21
CA GLU A 77 8.69 3.61 11.75
C GLU A 77 9.64 3.87 10.56
N ASP A 78 10.58 2.96 10.31
CA ASP A 78 11.56 3.05 9.21
C ASP A 78 11.06 2.42 7.90
N LEU A 79 9.86 1.80 7.92
CA LEU A 79 9.27 1.15 6.77
C LEU A 79 8.74 2.17 5.76
N GLU A 80 9.35 2.22 4.57
CA GLU A 80 8.83 2.98 3.45
C GLU A 80 7.69 2.21 2.77
N VAL A 81 6.58 2.89 2.48
CA VAL A 81 5.39 2.26 1.90
C VAL A 81 5.08 2.88 0.54
N VAL A 82 4.99 2.05 -0.49
CA VAL A 82 4.52 2.44 -1.82
C VAL A 82 3.17 1.79 -2.07
N VAL A 83 2.13 2.60 -2.31
CA VAL A 83 0.78 2.13 -2.62
C VAL A 83 0.47 2.40 -4.09
N TYR A 84 -0.11 1.44 -4.80
CA TYR A 84 -0.61 1.64 -6.15
C TYR A 84 -2.01 1.04 -6.32
N ASP A 85 -2.79 1.68 -7.19
CA ASP A 85 -4.06 1.16 -7.70
C ASP A 85 -3.97 0.99 -9.23
N GLN A 86 -5.12 0.93 -9.92
CA GLN A 86 -5.14 0.67 -11.34
C GLN A 86 -4.65 1.85 -12.21
N ALA A 87 -4.88 3.10 -11.79
CA ALA A 87 -4.63 4.27 -12.67
C ALA A 87 -4.64 5.65 -11.97
N THR A 88 -4.56 5.74 -10.64
CA THR A 88 -4.56 7.04 -9.95
C THR A 88 -3.19 7.68 -10.05
N GLU A 89 -3.12 8.79 -10.79
CA GLU A 89 -1.87 9.55 -11.01
C GLU A 89 -1.66 10.69 -10.00
N ASN A 90 -2.68 11.01 -9.20
CA ASN A 90 -2.66 12.17 -8.31
C ASN A 90 -3.04 11.77 -6.88
N VAL A 91 -2.15 12.12 -5.94
CA VAL A 91 -2.29 11.90 -4.50
C VAL A 91 -3.62 12.43 -3.94
N GLU A 92 -4.10 13.58 -4.41
CA GLU A 92 -5.36 14.16 -3.94
C GLU A 92 -6.58 13.29 -4.27
N LYS A 93 -6.53 12.59 -5.41
CA LYS A 93 -7.59 11.66 -5.82
C LYS A 93 -7.57 10.38 -4.98
N LEU A 94 -6.39 9.98 -4.51
CA LEU A 94 -6.21 8.81 -3.65
C LEU A 94 -6.66 9.08 -2.20
N ILE A 95 -6.36 10.27 -1.66
CA ILE A 95 -6.61 10.62 -0.24
C ILE A 95 -8.07 10.98 0.03
N ARG A 96 -8.82 11.48 -0.95
CA ARG A 96 -10.22 11.90 -0.78
C ARG A 96 -11.25 10.78 -0.94
N GLY A 97 -10.78 9.55 -1.17
CA GLY A 97 -11.60 8.37 -1.49
C GLY A 97 -12.38 7.81 -0.32
#